data_AF-A0A496Q8Y6-F1
#
_entry.id   AF-A0A496Q8Y6-F1
#
_cell.length_a   1.000
_cell.length_b   1.000
_cell.length_c   1.000
_cell.angle_alpha   90.00
_cell.angle_beta   90.00
_cell.angle_gamma   90.00
#
_symmetry.space_group_name_H-M   'P 1'
#
loop_
_entity.id
_entity.type
_entity.pdbx_description
1 polymer ?
#
loop_
_entity_poly.entity_id
_entity_poly.type
_entity_poly.pdbx_seq_one_letter_code
_entity_poly.pdbx_strand_id
1 'polypeptide(L)'
;MHSESSRSDENFVALNCASLPAELLESELFGYVRGAFTGASSEGKKGLLEVADGGTIFLDEIDQMPMEVQGKLLRAIEQQEIIKLGDTRLIPIG
;
A
#
# COMPACT_ATOMS: atom_id res chain seq x y z
N MET A 1 5.20 14.38 14.53
CA MET A 1 6.52 14.01 13.97
C MET A 1 6.76 12.55 14.27
N HIS A 2 7.05 11.71 13.27
CA HIS A 2 7.24 10.26 13.44
C HIS A 2 8.39 9.92 14.40
N SER A 3 9.41 10.79 14.44
CA SER A 3 10.56 10.74 15.36
C SER A 3 10.22 10.85 16.86
N GLU A 4 8.98 11.20 17.23
CA GLU A 4 8.56 11.34 18.63
C GLU A 4 7.47 10.33 19.05
N SER A 5 7.18 9.33 18.22
CA SER A 5 6.21 8.28 18.53
C SER A 5 6.91 7.02 19.07
N SER A 6 6.16 6.16 19.77
CA SER A 6 6.63 4.84 20.23
C SER A 6 7.00 3.86 19.10
N ARG A 7 6.85 4.26 17.82
CA ARG A 7 7.19 3.50 16.62
C ARG A 7 8.35 4.15 15.84
N SER A 8 9.17 4.99 16.49
CA SER A 8 10.27 5.73 15.85
C SER A 8 11.36 4.85 15.21
N ASP A 9 11.48 3.60 15.66
CA ASP A 9 12.42 2.61 15.12
C ASP A 9 11.77 1.70 14.05
N GLU A 10 10.47 1.85 13.80
CA GLU A 10 9.70 1.03 12.86
C GLU A 10 9.72 1.65 11.46
N ASN A 11 9.37 0.84 10.44
CA ASN A 11 9.40 1.28 9.05
C ASN A 11 8.49 2.51 8.83
N PHE A 12 9.10 3.64 8.45
CA PHE A 12 8.40 4.81 7.93
C PHE A 12 8.44 4.81 6.42
N VAL A 13 7.27 4.74 5.79
CA VAL A 13 7.12 4.76 4.34
C VAL A 13 6.32 5.99 3.94
N ALA A 14 6.91 6.85 3.10
CA ALA A 14 6.21 8.00 2.53
C ALA A 14 5.90 7.75 1.06
N LEU A 15 4.67 8.04 0.66
CA LEU A 15 4.21 7.94 -0.73
C LEU A 15 3.51 9.23 -1.12
N ASN A 16 4.00 9.87 -2.18
CA ASN A 16 3.31 10.97 -2.83
C ASN A 16 2.37 10.40 -3.90
N CYS A 17 1.05 10.61 -3.75
CA CYS A 17 0.04 10.00 -4.61
C CYS A 17 -0.03 10.64 -6.01
N ALA A 18 0.40 11.89 -6.18
CA ALA A 18 0.42 12.55 -7.49
C ALA A 18 1.63 12.16 -8.35
N SER A 19 2.67 11.60 -7.73
CA SER A 19 3.91 11.24 -8.41
C SER A 19 3.79 10.00 -9.30
N LEU A 20 2.72 9.21 -9.15
CA LEU A 20 2.54 7.93 -9.85
C LEU A 20 1.22 7.88 -10.62
N PRO A 21 1.20 7.24 -11.81
CA PRO A 21 -0.02 6.82 -12.47
C PRO A 21 -0.88 5.92 -11.58
N ALA A 22 -2.20 6.00 -11.75
CA ALA A 22 -3.19 5.24 -10.97
C ALA A 22 -2.88 3.73 -10.83
N GLU A 23 -2.58 3.07 -11.95
CA GLU A 23 -2.29 1.62 -11.99
C GLU A 23 -1.02 1.28 -11.19
N LEU A 24 -0.01 2.15 -11.25
CA LEU A 24 1.22 1.97 -10.50
C LEU A 24 0.99 2.26 -9.01
N LEU A 25 0.25 3.31 -8.68
CA LEU A 25 -0.07 3.68 -7.29
C LEU A 25 -0.75 2.53 -6.55
N GLU A 26 -1.71 1.87 -7.19
CA GLU A 26 -2.37 0.69 -6.61
C GLU A 26 -1.38 -0.45 -6.39
N SER A 27 -0.56 -0.75 -7.40
CA SER A 27 0.45 -1.81 -7.34
C SER A 27 1.56 -1.54 -6.31
N GLU A 28 1.90 -0.27 -6.07
CA GLU A 28 2.84 0.15 -5.03
C GLU A 28 2.22 0.00 -3.64
N LEU A 29 0.99 0.48 -3.43
CA LEU A 29 0.34 0.45 -2.13
C LEU A 29 0.03 -0.98 -1.65
N PHE A 30 -0.61 -1.77 -2.51
CA PHE A 30 -1.14 -3.08 -2.14
C PHE A 30 -0.24 -4.25 -2.55
N GLY A 31 0.69 -4.01 -3.49
CA GLY A 31 1.50 -5.08 -4.05
C GLY A 31 0.71 -5.97 -5.00
N TYR A 32 1.39 -6.89 -5.66
CA TYR A 32 0.79 -7.79 -6.64
C TYR A 32 1.45 -9.16 -6.61
N VAL A 33 0.69 -10.18 -6.99
CA VAL A 33 1.25 -11.53 -7.21
C VAL A 33 1.74 -11.70 -8.64
N ARG A 34 2.58 -12.71 -8.86
CA ARG A 34 3.05 -13.05 -10.21
C ARG A 34 1.87 -13.23 -11.17
N GLY A 35 1.96 -12.62 -12.35
CA GLY A 35 0.92 -12.74 -13.38
C GLY A 35 -0.37 -11.98 -13.08
N ALA A 36 -0.39 -11.05 -12.11
CA ALA A 36 -1.57 -10.22 -11.83
C ALA A 36 -2.00 -9.34 -13.01
N PHE A 37 -1.04 -8.85 -13.81
CA PHE A 37 -1.28 -8.05 -15.01
C PHE A 37 -0.13 -8.21 -16.01
N THR A 38 -0.32 -7.75 -17.26
CA THR A 38 0.71 -7.79 -18.31
C THR A 38 1.91 -6.91 -17.91
N GLY A 39 3.07 -7.53 -17.72
CA GLY A 39 4.28 -6.84 -17.24
C GLY A 39 4.52 -6.93 -15.73
N ALA A 40 3.65 -7.61 -14.98
CA ALA A 40 3.91 -7.94 -13.59
C ALA A 40 5.18 -8.79 -13.47
N SER A 41 6.06 -8.44 -12.52
CA SER A 41 7.24 -9.24 -12.20
C SER A 41 6.88 -10.70 -11.91
N SER A 42 7.71 -11.62 -12.40
CA SER A 42 7.56 -13.06 -12.12
C SER A 42 7.68 -13.40 -10.64
N GLU A 43 8.31 -12.53 -9.85
CA GLU A 43 8.46 -12.66 -8.41
C GLU A 43 7.31 -12.01 -7.62
N GLY A 44 6.42 -11.27 -8.28
CA GLY A 44 5.45 -10.39 -7.62
C GLY A 44 6.12 -9.21 -6.93
N LYS A 45 5.35 -8.46 -6.13
CA LYS A 45 5.83 -7.33 -5.34
C LYS A 45 5.04 -7.19 -4.05
N LYS A 46 5.73 -6.91 -2.94
CA LYS A 46 5.10 -6.53 -1.67
C LYS A 46 4.60 -5.08 -1.75
N GLY A 47 3.42 -4.83 -1.21
CA GLY A 47 2.86 -3.48 -1.15
C GLY A 47 3.52 -2.66 -0.05
N LEU A 48 3.51 -1.33 -0.19
CA LEU A 48 4.00 -0.40 0.82
C LEU A 48 3.22 -0.53 2.13
N LEU A 49 1.93 -0.89 2.09
CA LEU A 49 1.15 -1.18 3.29
C LEU A 49 1.66 -2.44 4.03
N GLU A 50 2.15 -3.45 3.31
CA GLU A 50 2.78 -4.64 3.90
C GLU A 50 4.18 -4.31 4.44
N VAL A 51 4.92 -3.42 3.76
CA VAL A 51 6.27 -3.02 4.19
C VAL A 51 6.22 -2.12 5.43
N ALA A 52 5.20 -1.27 5.52
CA ALA A 52 4.95 -0.39 6.66
C ALA A 52 4.17 -1.07 7.79
N ASP A 53 3.90 -2.38 7.68
CA ASP A 53 3.31 -3.17 8.75
C ASP A 53 4.14 -3.03 10.04
N GLY A 54 3.48 -2.87 11.19
CA GLY A 54 4.16 -2.56 12.45
C GLY A 54 4.69 -1.12 12.56
N GLY A 55 4.65 -0.31 11.50
CA GLY A 55 5.24 1.03 11.41
C GLY A 55 4.24 2.14 11.09
N THR A 56 4.59 3.00 10.12
CA THR A 56 3.75 4.14 9.69
C THR A 56 3.87 4.38 8.20
N ILE A 57 2.73 4.52 7.52
CA ILE A 57 2.66 5.00 6.14
C ILE A 57 2.17 6.45 6.12
N PHE A 58 2.87 7.31 5.37
CA PHE A 58 2.48 8.69 5.12
C PHE A 58 2.06 8.85 3.66
N LEU A 59 0.84 9.35 3.46
CA LEU A 59 0.26 9.56 2.13
C LEU A 59 0.15 11.07 1.89
N ASP A 60 0.93 11.57 0.94
CA ASP A 60 0.88 12.96 0.50
C ASP A 60 -0.01 13.10 -0.75
N GLU A 61 -0.64 14.27 -0.90
CA GLU A 61 -1.57 14.58 -2.01
C GLU A 61 -2.67 13.51 -2.19
N ILE A 62 -3.28 13.08 -1.08
CA ILE A 62 -4.31 12.03 -1.07
C ILE A 62 -5.53 12.34 -1.96
N ASP A 63 -5.81 13.62 -2.21
CA ASP A 63 -6.84 14.08 -3.14
C ASP A 63 -6.56 13.70 -4.60
N GLN A 64 -5.29 13.43 -4.94
CA GLN A 64 -4.87 12.94 -6.26
C GLN A 64 -5.00 11.41 -6.39
N MET A 65 -5.33 10.70 -5.30
CA MET A 65 -5.53 9.25 -5.33
C MET A 65 -6.82 8.91 -6.11
N PRO A 66 -6.79 7.94 -7.04
CA PRO A 66 -8.00 7.49 -7.74
C PRO A 66 -9.05 6.93 -6.78
N MET A 67 -10.33 7.20 -7.05
CA MET A 67 -11.45 6.76 -6.20
C MET A 67 -11.47 5.26 -5.90
N GLU A 68 -11.07 4.42 -6.87
CA GLU A 68 -11.00 2.96 -6.71
C GLU A 68 -9.94 2.55 -5.68
N VAL A 69 -8.80 3.26 -5.66
CA VAL A 69 -7.71 3.03 -4.71
C VAL A 69 -8.11 3.56 -3.32
N GLN A 70 -8.78 4.71 -3.25
CA GLN A 70 -9.29 5.26 -1.99
C GLN A 70 -10.26 4.30 -1.30
N GLY A 71 -11.17 3.66 -2.04
CA GLY A 71 -12.10 2.67 -1.49
C GLY A 71 -11.38 1.45 -0.91
N LYS A 72 -10.32 0.97 -1.58
CA LYS A 72 -9.48 -0.13 -1.09
C LYS A 72 -8.68 0.27 0.15
N LEU A 73 -8.14 1.49 0.17
CA LEU A 73 -7.39 2.02 1.31
C LEU A 73 -8.30 2.15 2.54
N LEU A 74 -9.52 2.67 2.38
CA LEU A 74 -10.49 2.76 3.46
C LEU A 74 -10.76 1.38 4.07
N ARG A 75 -11.02 0.37 3.23
CA ARG A 75 -11.21 -1.01 3.68
C ARG A 75 -9.97 -1.54 4.41
N ALA A 76 -8.77 -1.24 3.94
CA ALA A 76 -7.53 -1.67 4.57
C ALA A 76 -7.37 -1.07 5.98
N ILE A 77 -7.71 0.20 6.15
CA ILE A 77 -7.67 0.88 7.45
C ILE A 77 -8.75 0.30 8.39
N GLU A 78 -9.98 0.11 7.91
CA GLU A 78 -11.08 -0.40 8.74
C GLU A 78 -10.89 -1.85 9.18
N GLN A 79 -10.40 -2.70 8.28
CA GLN A 79 -10.26 -4.14 8.52
C GLN A 79 -8.86 -4.54 9.01
N GLN A 80 -7.88 -3.63 8.95
CA GLN A 80 -6.47 -3.92 9.26
C GLN A 80 -5.94 -5.09 8.40
N GLU A 81 -6.40 -5.18 7.15
CA GLU A 81 -6.07 -6.26 6.21
C GLU A 81 -6.07 -5.75 4.76
N ILE A 82 -5.17 -6.28 3.93
CA ILE A 82 -5.07 -5.98 2.50
C ILE A 82 -5.16 -7.22 1.62
N ILE A 83 -5.44 -7.02 0.33
CA ILE A 83 -5.38 -8.04 -0.72
C ILE A 83 -4.48 -7.52 -1.83
N LYS A 84 -3.52 -8.35 -2.27
CA LYS A 84 -2.65 -8.04 -3.41
C LYS A 84 -3.43 -8.07 -4.72
N LEU A 85 -3.00 -7.28 -5.70
CA LEU A 85 -3.55 -7.36 -7.05
C LEU A 85 -3.31 -8.78 -7.60
N GLY A 86 -4.37 -9.37 -8.15
CA GLY A 86 -4.37 -10.73 -8.68
C GLY A 86 -4.43 -11.84 -7.62
N ASP A 87 -4.59 -11.50 -6.34
CA ASP A 87 -4.74 -12.46 -5.24
C ASP A 87 -6.16 -12.38 -4.62
N THR A 88 -6.50 -13.37 -3.81
CA THR A 88 -7.73 -13.42 -3.00
C THR A 88 -7.45 -13.64 -1.52
N ARG A 89 -6.17 -13.79 -1.14
CA ARG A 89 -5.75 -13.96 0.26
C ARG A 89 -5.72 -12.62 0.98
N LEU A 90 -6.28 -12.63 2.19
CA LEU A 90 -6.20 -11.51 3.13
C LEU A 90 -4.84 -11.54 3.83
N ILE A 91 -4.21 -10.39 3.93
CA ILE A 91 -2.92 -10.18 4.60
C ILE A 91 -3.16 -9.15 5.71
N PRO A 92 -3.04 -9.53 7.00
CA PRO A 92 -3.19 -8.59 8.10
C PRO A 92 -2.04 -7.58 8.13
N ILE A 93 -2.36 -6.34 8.51
CA ILE A 93 -1.45 -5.21 8.69
C ILE A 93 -1.85 -4.43 9.96
N GLY A 94 -0.94 -4.17 10.91
CA GLY A 94 -1.25 -3.55 12.21
C GLY A 94 -0.05 -3.15 13.05
#